data_AF-A0A0A5G205-F1
#
_entry.id   AF-A0A0A5G205-F1
#
_cell.length_a   1.000
_cell.length_b   1.000
_cell.length_c   1.000
_cell.angle_alpha   90.00
_cell.angle_beta   90.00
_cell.angle_gamma   90.00
#
_symmetry.space_group_name_H-M   'P 1'
#
loop_
_entity.id
_entity.type
_entity.pdbx_description
1 polymer ?
#
loop_
_entity_poly.entity_id
_entity_poly.type
_entity_poly.pdbx_seq_one_letter_code
_entity_poly.pdbx_strand_id
1 'polypeptide(L)'
;MFLIAYKKGPNPNVEKSKIIFDRPLTFTDANDMFNELVQKYKQTGQSIKIGYKIIQLETGESVFNSKLIIDHDILSIFKAITDNKNTPKNVVEYITRVENREIIESDEANYVNDHIEEKAHLNSLKEEKNNILQQLKNDEKDRKQRELEFQNEIKAIQEEKKKIEQSLQMKEKEEVVKETERIEDLRLKEEEKNKVTQKMEEKRLLDKKKQEEHQQRLKEVESAVRKAEIELQSIESELEKKNLLRKKELQELEEKKAEAERKMNILKAEGEKEDIQYQGALLEMSASQDNSQEMTDTFAQASVMPKTSLKEKLQELDFEQVKKGSIHFLKSGAKASVNGFKKAKEMFEEYKYRRISQKEEKLKHINKQAELDEKIAKQKMKLMEELKKEHKKEAKRKEQEASKQLRIESRYRAAVKRKGGRYPMYNNGSLKFIFGIVTITVIGIGCIYYFDMGSKYPVLNDLKNTIDQFIS
;
A
#
# COMPACT_ATOMS: atom_id res chain seq x y z
N MET A 1 5.99 94.64 -9.27
CA MET A 1 6.19 94.43 -7.82
C MET A 1 7.26 93.38 -7.59
N PHE A 2 8.07 93.50 -6.54
CA PHE A 2 9.05 92.49 -6.14
C PHE A 2 8.67 91.88 -4.78
N LEU A 3 8.95 90.60 -4.59
CA LEU A 3 8.80 89.87 -3.33
C LEU A 3 10.14 89.30 -2.88
N ILE A 4 10.30 89.06 -1.59
CA ILE A 4 11.49 88.44 -1.01
C ILE A 4 11.13 87.12 -0.33
N ALA A 5 11.92 86.09 -0.59
CA ALA A 5 11.80 84.79 0.05
C ALA A 5 13.10 84.45 0.79
N TYR A 6 13.00 84.13 2.08
CA TYR A 6 14.13 83.63 2.85
C TYR A 6 14.43 82.18 2.49
N LYS A 7 15.70 81.88 2.27
CA LYS A 7 16.19 80.54 1.95
C LYS A 7 16.78 79.87 3.17
N LYS A 8 16.44 78.60 3.34
CA LYS A 8 17.05 77.74 4.35
C LYS A 8 18.55 77.58 4.07
N GLY A 9 19.38 78.13 4.95
CA GLY A 9 20.84 77.99 4.88
C GLY A 9 21.34 76.67 5.46
N PRO A 10 22.60 76.24 5.19
CA PRO A 10 23.18 75.00 5.72
C PRO A 10 23.53 75.07 7.22
N ASN A 11 23.20 76.18 7.90
CA ASN A 11 23.62 76.43 9.27
C ASN A 11 22.53 75.93 10.24
N PRO A 12 22.82 74.99 11.15
CA PRO A 12 21.80 74.33 11.98
C PRO A 12 21.07 75.28 12.94
N ASN A 13 21.66 76.44 13.27
CA ASN A 13 21.03 77.45 14.11
C ASN A 13 19.92 78.25 13.39
N VAL A 14 19.82 78.17 12.06
CA VAL A 14 18.77 78.81 11.25
C VAL A 14 17.43 78.10 11.39
N GLU A 15 17.44 76.79 11.65
CA GLU A 15 16.22 75.99 11.82
C GLU A 15 15.47 76.29 13.13
N LYS A 16 16.14 76.90 14.13
CA LYS A 16 15.53 77.33 15.40
C LYS A 16 14.88 78.71 15.33
N SER A 17 14.98 79.40 14.18
CA SER A 17 14.41 80.73 13.98
C SER A 17 12.93 80.63 13.55
N LYS A 18 12.08 81.58 13.97
CA LYS A 18 10.66 81.66 13.55
C LYS A 18 10.47 82.20 12.12
N ILE A 19 11.50 82.14 11.28
CA ILE A 19 11.41 82.62 9.89
C ILE A 19 10.50 81.70 9.09
N ILE A 20 9.62 82.29 8.29
CA ILE A 20 8.89 81.57 7.25
C ILE A 20 9.84 81.43 6.05
N PHE A 21 10.41 80.23 5.88
CA PHE A 21 11.29 79.93 4.75
C PHE A 21 10.48 79.57 3.50
N ASP A 22 11.07 79.85 2.33
CA ASP A 22 10.59 79.45 0.99
C ASP A 22 9.20 79.98 0.60
N ARG A 23 8.57 80.82 1.43
CA ARG A 23 7.38 81.60 1.09
C ARG A 23 7.77 83.01 0.63
N PRO A 24 7.31 83.49 -0.54
CA PRO A 24 7.47 84.88 -0.94
C PRO A 24 6.70 85.82 0.00
N LEU A 25 7.36 86.89 0.43
CA LEU A 25 6.85 87.89 1.36
C LEU A 25 7.01 89.29 0.76
N THR A 26 6.16 90.22 1.19
CA THR A 26 6.36 91.64 0.94
C THR A 26 7.66 92.11 1.63
N PHE A 27 8.30 93.17 1.13
CA PHE A 27 9.53 93.65 1.77
C PHE A 27 9.26 94.23 3.17
N THR A 28 8.06 94.76 3.37
CA THR A 28 7.60 95.26 4.68
C THR A 28 7.55 94.13 5.71
N ASP A 29 6.83 93.04 5.43
CA ASP A 29 6.73 91.90 6.35
C ASP A 29 8.07 91.19 6.56
N ALA A 30 8.85 91.08 5.48
CA ALA A 30 10.17 90.50 5.56
C ALA A 30 11.10 91.33 6.46
N ASN A 31 11.04 92.65 6.41
CA ASN A 31 11.81 93.55 7.28
C ASN A 31 11.40 93.40 8.74
N ASP A 32 10.10 93.30 9.04
CA ASP A 32 9.63 93.11 10.41
C ASP A 32 10.09 91.78 11.00
N MET A 33 9.94 90.69 10.23
CA MET A 33 10.49 89.38 10.61
C MET A 33 12.00 89.42 10.79
N PHE A 34 12.73 90.13 9.93
CA PHE A 34 14.17 90.32 10.05
C PHE A 34 14.54 91.04 11.36
N ASN A 35 13.85 92.13 11.69
CA ASN A 35 14.10 92.92 12.89
C ASN A 35 13.87 92.11 14.17
N GLU A 36 12.82 91.29 14.22
CA GLU A 36 12.60 90.38 15.36
C GLU A 36 13.77 89.41 15.57
N LEU A 37 14.36 88.93 14.49
CA LEU A 37 15.49 87.99 14.56
C LEU A 37 16.75 88.70 15.01
N VAL A 38 17.03 89.88 14.44
CA VAL A 38 18.15 90.71 14.87
C VAL A 38 18.08 90.97 16.38
N GLN A 39 16.89 91.29 16.93
CA GLN A 39 16.72 91.49 18.37
C GLN A 39 17.07 90.24 19.19
N LYS A 40 16.60 89.05 18.77
CA LYS A 40 16.91 87.79 19.46
C LYS A 40 18.39 87.44 19.42
N TYR A 41 19.02 87.56 18.25
CA TYR A 41 20.43 87.20 18.10
C TYR A 41 21.37 88.21 18.79
N LYS A 42 21.00 89.51 18.84
CA LYS A 42 21.69 90.50 19.68
C LYS A 42 21.72 90.13 21.16
N GLN A 43 20.63 89.58 21.71
CA GLN A 43 20.58 89.13 23.11
C GLN A 43 21.49 87.92 23.38
N THR A 44 21.61 87.00 22.41
CA THR A 44 22.43 85.78 22.56
C THR A 44 23.92 85.99 22.24
N GLY A 45 24.27 87.08 21.57
CA GLY A 45 25.61 87.39 21.09
C GLY A 45 26.17 86.44 20.03
N GLN A 46 25.29 85.78 19.29
CA GLN A 46 25.65 84.83 18.23
C GLN A 46 25.40 85.44 16.86
N SER A 47 26.24 85.08 15.88
CA SER A 47 26.02 85.46 14.48
C SER A 47 25.33 84.36 13.67
N ILE A 48 24.47 84.75 12.73
CA ILE A 48 23.71 83.83 11.87
C ILE A 48 23.75 84.29 10.40
N LYS A 49 23.79 83.35 9.46
CA LYS A 49 23.77 83.66 8.02
C LYS A 49 22.46 83.14 7.42
N ILE A 50 21.69 84.02 6.79
CA ILE A 50 20.38 83.73 6.19
C ILE A 50 20.47 84.02 4.69
N GLY A 51 20.11 83.05 3.84
CA GLY A 51 19.99 83.30 2.40
C GLY A 51 18.68 84.02 2.09
N TYR A 52 18.65 84.84 1.05
CA TYR A 52 17.40 85.38 0.52
C TYR A 52 17.42 85.42 -1.01
N LYS A 53 16.23 85.43 -1.58
CA LYS A 53 15.97 85.53 -3.02
C LYS A 53 14.91 86.59 -3.25
N ILE A 54 15.13 87.46 -4.23
CA ILE A 54 14.14 88.44 -4.68
C ILE A 54 13.51 87.92 -5.97
N ILE A 55 12.18 87.95 -6.02
CA ILE A 55 11.33 87.42 -7.08
C ILE A 55 10.51 88.56 -7.67
N GLN A 56 10.40 88.62 -8.99
CA GLN A 56 9.47 89.55 -9.64
C GLN A 56 8.08 88.92 -9.70
N LEU A 57 7.06 89.63 -9.19
CA LEU A 57 5.70 89.09 -9.05
C LEU A 57 5.08 88.70 -10.41
N GLU A 58 5.30 89.52 -11.44
CA GLU A 58 4.69 89.34 -12.77
C GLU A 58 5.22 88.11 -13.52
N THR A 59 6.49 87.75 -13.31
CA THR A 59 7.14 86.65 -14.04
C THR A 59 7.39 85.42 -13.17
N GLY A 60 7.35 85.55 -11.84
CA GLY A 60 7.75 84.50 -10.90
C GLY A 60 9.26 84.19 -10.92
N GLU A 61 10.06 84.94 -11.68
CA GLU A 61 11.47 84.66 -11.89
C GLU A 61 12.36 85.21 -10.75
N SER A 62 13.49 84.53 -10.53
CA SER A 62 14.52 84.94 -9.58
C SER A 62 15.34 86.09 -10.11
N VAL A 63 15.13 87.30 -9.62
CA VAL A 63 15.88 88.48 -10.08
C VAL A 63 17.20 88.64 -9.34
N PHE A 64 17.25 88.29 -8.05
CA PHE A 64 18.46 88.43 -7.25
C PHE A 64 18.55 87.36 -6.16
N ASN A 65 19.76 86.96 -5.79
CA ASN A 65 20.03 85.99 -4.73
C ASN A 65 21.25 86.45 -3.93
N SER A 66 21.12 86.50 -2.60
CA SER A 66 22.23 86.89 -1.74
C SER A 66 22.08 86.29 -0.35
N LYS A 67 23.02 86.61 0.55
CA LYS A 67 23.04 86.16 1.93
C LYS A 67 23.19 87.36 2.85
N LEU A 68 22.38 87.39 3.89
CA LEU A 68 22.48 88.32 5.02
C LEU A 68 23.28 87.63 6.12
N ILE A 69 24.18 88.36 6.74
CA ILE A 69 24.85 87.96 7.96
C ILE A 69 24.21 88.80 9.04
N ILE A 70 23.68 88.20 10.10
CA ILE A 70 23.23 88.86 11.32
C ILE A 70 24.35 88.73 12.37
N ASP A 71 25.03 89.80 12.75
CA ASP A 71 25.97 89.98 13.86
C ASP A 71 25.49 91.11 14.82
N HIS A 72 26.36 91.63 15.69
CA HIS A 72 26.00 92.62 16.71
C HIS A 72 25.59 94.00 16.15
N ASP A 73 26.03 94.38 14.94
CA ASP A 73 25.96 95.76 14.45
C ASP A 73 25.07 95.94 13.21
N ILE A 74 23.87 95.35 13.26
CA ILE A 74 23.05 95.26 12.04
C ILE A 74 21.87 96.18 11.92
N LEU A 75 21.78 96.63 10.66
CA LEU A 75 20.89 97.53 9.97
C LEU A 75 19.76 96.75 9.28
N SER A 76 18.63 97.42 9.04
CA SER A 76 17.42 96.87 8.42
C SER A 76 17.69 96.07 7.13
N ILE A 77 16.74 95.20 6.76
CA ILE A 77 16.87 94.42 5.51
C ILE A 77 16.99 95.33 4.29
N PHE A 78 16.34 96.49 4.34
CA PHE A 78 16.40 97.52 3.31
C PHE A 78 17.84 97.97 3.07
N LYS A 79 18.53 98.40 4.13
CA LYS A 79 19.95 98.80 4.07
C LYS A 79 20.84 97.67 3.60
N ALA A 80 20.61 96.45 4.09
CA ALA A 80 21.42 95.30 3.69
C ALA A 80 21.29 94.95 2.19
N ILE A 81 20.15 95.27 1.56
CA ILE A 81 19.94 95.06 0.13
C ILE A 81 20.46 96.25 -0.69
N THR A 82 20.27 97.49 -0.23
CA THR A 82 20.72 98.71 -0.93
C THR A 82 22.24 98.90 -0.90
N ASP A 83 22.91 98.51 0.19
CA ASP A 83 24.38 98.56 0.31
C ASP A 83 25.08 97.51 -0.55
N ASN A 84 24.35 96.51 -1.05
CA ASN A 84 24.90 95.47 -1.90
C ASN A 84 25.02 95.95 -3.36
N LYS A 85 26.26 96.20 -3.80
CA LYS A 85 26.60 96.68 -5.16
C LYS A 85 26.07 95.78 -6.30
N ASN A 86 25.79 94.51 -6.01
CA ASN A 86 25.31 93.55 -7.02
C ASN A 86 23.78 93.52 -7.13
N THR A 87 23.04 94.25 -6.30
CA THR A 87 21.59 94.32 -6.39
C THR A 87 21.17 95.10 -7.65
N PRO A 88 20.27 94.55 -8.48
CA PRO A 88 19.76 95.26 -9.66
C PRO A 88 19.14 96.62 -9.32
N LYS A 89 19.42 97.65 -10.12
CA LYS A 89 18.99 99.05 -9.86
C LYS A 89 17.47 99.20 -9.72
N ASN A 90 16.69 98.45 -10.50
CA ASN A 90 15.23 98.42 -10.44
C ASN A 90 14.70 97.87 -9.11
N VAL A 91 15.41 96.90 -8.52
CA VAL A 91 15.09 96.34 -7.20
C VAL A 91 15.47 97.34 -6.11
N VAL A 92 16.63 97.99 -6.20
CA VAL A 92 17.06 99.04 -5.26
C VAL A 92 16.06 100.20 -5.25
N GLU A 93 15.66 100.70 -6.42
CA GLU A 93 14.70 101.79 -6.55
C GLU A 93 13.33 101.44 -5.95
N TYR A 94 12.82 100.23 -6.23
CA TYR A 94 11.58 99.74 -5.65
C TYR A 94 11.66 99.67 -4.12
N ILE A 95 12.74 99.10 -3.58
CA ILE A 95 12.94 98.95 -2.14
C ILE A 95 13.04 100.32 -1.45
N THR A 96 13.77 101.28 -2.03
CA THR A 96 13.86 102.64 -1.45
C THR A 96 12.50 103.32 -1.42
N ARG A 97 11.66 103.14 -2.45
CA ARG A 97 10.28 103.67 -2.45
C ARG A 97 9.40 102.98 -1.41
N VAL A 98 9.57 101.69 -1.17
CA VAL A 98 8.87 100.96 -0.07
C VAL A 98 9.36 101.45 1.30
N GLU A 99 10.66 101.62 1.51
CA GLU A 99 11.24 102.12 2.78
C GLU A 99 10.75 103.54 3.11
N ASN A 100 10.63 104.41 2.09
CA ASN A 100 10.10 105.77 2.22
C ASN A 100 8.56 105.83 2.33
N ARG A 101 7.87 104.67 2.32
CA ARG A 101 6.40 104.54 2.32
C ARG A 101 5.69 105.18 1.12
N GLU A 102 6.37 105.30 -0.02
CA GLU A 102 5.79 105.78 -1.28
C GLU A 102 4.97 104.69 -1.99
N ILE A 103 5.28 103.42 -1.73
CA ILE A 103 4.55 102.24 -2.23
C ILE A 103 3.98 101.49 -1.03
N ILE A 104 2.67 101.26 -1.03
CA ILE A 104 1.98 100.40 -0.06
C ILE A 104 1.83 99.02 -0.69
N GLU A 105 2.50 98.02 -0.11
CA GLU A 105 2.40 96.62 -0.54
C GLU A 105 1.09 96.02 0.00
N SER A 106 0.31 95.33 -0.84
CA SER A 106 -0.95 94.65 -0.46
C SER A 106 -0.81 93.13 -0.60
N ASP A 107 -1.31 92.39 0.38
CA ASP A 107 -1.20 90.91 0.48
C ASP A 107 -2.13 90.14 -0.47
N GLU A 108 -3.07 90.82 -1.12
CA GLU A 108 -4.11 90.20 -1.95
C GLU A 108 -3.58 89.45 -3.18
N ALA A 109 -2.34 89.74 -3.62
CA ALA A 109 -1.72 89.07 -4.77
C ALA A 109 -1.33 87.60 -4.52
N ASN A 110 -1.37 87.11 -3.27
CA ASN A 110 -1.03 85.73 -2.92
C ASN A 110 -2.18 84.71 -3.14
N TYR A 111 -3.41 85.14 -3.36
CA TYR A 111 -4.61 84.28 -3.31
C TYR A 111 -5.03 83.61 -4.63
N VAL A 112 -4.48 83.99 -5.78
CA VAL A 112 -4.97 83.55 -7.09
C VAL A 112 -4.53 82.12 -7.45
N ASN A 113 -3.43 81.60 -6.89
CA ASN A 113 -2.93 80.26 -7.20
C ASN A 113 -3.65 79.15 -6.43
N ASP A 114 -4.12 79.40 -5.21
CA ASP A 114 -4.72 78.37 -4.34
C ASP A 114 -6.04 77.82 -4.92
N HIS A 115 -6.85 78.65 -5.57
CA HIS A 115 -8.14 78.23 -6.13
C HIS A 115 -8.04 77.30 -7.36
N ILE A 116 -6.95 77.35 -8.11
CA ILE A 116 -6.75 76.48 -9.28
C ILE A 116 -6.34 75.07 -8.83
N GLU A 117 -5.48 74.97 -7.82
CA GLU A 117 -5.02 73.70 -7.25
C GLU A 117 -6.15 72.95 -6.54
N GLU A 118 -7.01 73.67 -5.79
CA GLU A 118 -8.18 73.08 -5.12
C GLU A 118 -9.19 72.49 -6.11
N LYS A 119 -9.41 73.14 -7.26
CA LYS A 119 -10.34 72.65 -8.28
C LYS A 119 -9.80 71.40 -8.98
N ALA A 120 -8.48 71.35 -9.23
CA ALA A 120 -7.83 70.16 -9.77
C ALA A 120 -7.91 68.98 -8.79
N HIS A 121 -7.67 69.23 -7.51
CA HIS A 121 -7.80 68.23 -6.44
C HIS A 121 -9.25 67.72 -6.28
N LEU A 122 -10.25 68.60 -6.43
CA LEU A 122 -11.65 68.17 -6.39
C LEU A 122 -12.01 67.23 -7.55
N ASN A 123 -11.46 67.47 -8.74
CA ASN A 123 -11.71 66.61 -9.89
C ASN A 123 -11.04 65.25 -9.76
N SER A 124 -9.79 65.19 -9.25
CA SER A 124 -9.13 63.91 -8.97
C SER A 124 -9.90 63.08 -7.94
N LEU A 125 -10.42 63.70 -6.88
CA LEU A 125 -11.25 63.02 -5.89
C LEU A 125 -12.56 62.46 -6.46
N LYS A 126 -13.18 63.15 -7.43
CA LYS A 126 -14.38 62.65 -8.12
C LYS A 126 -14.06 61.43 -9.00
N GLU A 127 -12.92 61.45 -9.69
CA GLU A 127 -12.45 60.32 -10.48
C GLU A 127 -12.12 59.11 -9.59
N GLU A 128 -11.40 59.34 -8.48
CA GLU A 128 -11.13 58.30 -7.48
C GLU A 128 -12.41 57.69 -6.91
N LYS A 129 -13.40 58.51 -6.54
CA LYS A 129 -14.70 58.04 -6.07
C LYS A 129 -15.39 57.15 -7.11
N ASN A 130 -15.38 57.56 -8.38
CA ASN A 130 -15.99 56.79 -9.46
C ASN A 130 -15.25 55.46 -9.69
N ASN A 131 -13.91 55.46 -9.63
CA ASN A 131 -13.11 54.25 -9.74
C ASN A 131 -13.40 53.27 -8.59
N ILE A 132 -13.46 53.77 -7.35
CA ILE A 132 -13.81 52.96 -6.17
C ILE A 132 -15.21 52.35 -6.32
N LEU A 133 -16.19 53.14 -6.77
CA LEU A 133 -17.56 52.65 -7.01
C LEU A 133 -17.61 51.57 -8.10
N GLN A 134 -16.81 51.69 -9.16
CA GLN A 134 -16.73 50.66 -10.19
C GLN A 134 -16.05 49.38 -9.67
N GLN A 135 -14.98 49.52 -8.89
CA GLN A 135 -14.31 48.39 -8.23
C GLN A 135 -15.28 47.63 -7.31
N LEU A 136 -16.01 48.35 -6.45
CA LEU A 136 -17.01 47.73 -5.56
C LEU A 136 -18.09 46.97 -6.33
N LYS A 137 -18.59 47.50 -7.45
CA LYS A 137 -19.55 46.80 -8.30
C LYS A 137 -18.99 45.53 -8.93
N ASN A 138 -17.71 45.53 -9.31
CA ASN A 138 -17.05 44.35 -9.85
C ASN A 138 -16.81 43.30 -8.75
N ASP A 139 -16.33 43.73 -7.58
CA ASP A 139 -16.13 42.85 -6.43
C ASP A 139 -17.44 42.19 -5.96
N GLU A 140 -18.56 42.92 -5.99
CA GLU A 140 -19.88 42.35 -5.69
C GLU A 140 -20.32 41.29 -6.70
N LYS A 141 -20.05 41.50 -8.00
CA LYS A 141 -20.33 40.50 -9.03
C LYS A 141 -19.48 39.26 -8.85
N ASP A 142 -18.19 39.43 -8.62
CA ASP A 142 -17.25 38.32 -8.39
C ASP A 142 -17.59 37.55 -7.11
N ARG A 143 -18.09 38.24 -6.08
CA ARG A 143 -18.58 37.59 -4.86
C ARG A 143 -19.82 36.75 -5.13
N LYS A 144 -20.81 37.28 -5.86
CA LYS A 144 -22.02 36.54 -6.24
C LYS A 144 -21.70 35.35 -7.14
N GLN A 145 -20.76 35.51 -8.07
CA GLN A 145 -20.33 34.43 -8.95
C GLN A 145 -19.64 33.31 -8.17
N ARG A 146 -18.71 33.65 -7.27
CA ARG A 146 -18.08 32.66 -6.37
C ARG A 146 -19.10 31.95 -5.50
N GLU A 147 -20.08 32.67 -4.96
CA GLU A 147 -21.15 32.06 -4.15
C GLU A 147 -21.99 31.07 -4.97
N LEU A 148 -22.29 31.39 -6.23
CA LEU A 148 -23.00 30.49 -7.14
C LEU A 148 -22.16 29.26 -7.52
N GLU A 149 -20.85 29.45 -7.76
CA GLU A 149 -19.89 28.36 -7.98
C GLU A 149 -19.83 27.43 -6.76
N PHE A 150 -19.70 27.97 -5.55
CA PHE A 150 -19.71 27.18 -4.31
C PHE A 150 -21.03 26.43 -4.11
N GLN A 151 -22.18 27.05 -4.40
CA GLN A 151 -23.47 26.36 -4.32
C GLN A 151 -23.57 25.19 -5.32
N ASN A 152 -23.02 25.36 -6.52
CA ASN A 152 -22.98 24.30 -7.52
C ASN A 152 -22.03 23.17 -7.12
N GLU A 153 -20.86 23.49 -6.56
CA GLU A 153 -19.92 22.50 -6.01
C GLU A 153 -20.55 21.71 -4.87
N ILE A 154 -21.23 22.38 -3.93
CA ILE A 154 -21.95 21.71 -2.83
C ILE A 154 -23.02 20.75 -3.39
N LYS A 155 -23.79 21.17 -4.39
CA LYS A 155 -24.79 20.30 -5.03
C LYS A 155 -24.15 19.10 -5.72
N ALA A 156 -23.05 19.31 -6.45
CA ALA A 156 -22.31 18.22 -7.09
C ALA A 156 -21.78 17.21 -6.07
N ILE A 157 -21.18 17.69 -4.97
CA ILE A 157 -20.71 16.84 -3.86
C ILE A 157 -21.86 16.05 -3.23
N GLN A 158 -23.03 16.68 -3.03
CA GLN A 158 -24.21 15.99 -2.51
C GLN A 158 -24.73 14.91 -3.45
N GLU A 159 -24.72 15.14 -4.76
CA GLU A 159 -25.10 14.14 -5.76
C GLU A 159 -24.10 12.98 -5.81
N GLU A 160 -22.80 13.26 -5.76
CA GLU A 160 -21.76 12.22 -5.66
C GLU A 160 -21.92 11.40 -4.40
N LYS A 161 -22.16 12.04 -3.24
CA LYS A 161 -22.43 11.34 -1.98
C LYS A 161 -23.64 10.40 -2.10
N LYS A 162 -24.74 10.86 -2.69
CA LYS A 162 -25.94 10.01 -2.92
C LYS A 162 -25.64 8.84 -3.85
N LYS A 163 -24.86 9.04 -4.92
CA LYS A 163 -24.45 7.95 -5.83
C LYS A 163 -23.58 6.93 -5.11
N ILE A 164 -22.65 7.39 -4.26
CA ILE A 164 -21.80 6.52 -3.44
C ILE A 164 -22.65 5.72 -2.45
N GLU A 165 -23.57 6.36 -1.72
CA GLU A 165 -24.49 5.70 -0.78
C GLU A 165 -25.35 4.64 -1.49
N GLN A 166 -25.91 4.94 -2.67
CA GLN A 166 -26.65 3.96 -3.46
C GLN A 166 -25.77 2.78 -3.90
N SER A 167 -24.53 3.05 -4.32
CA SER A 167 -23.60 2.00 -4.72
C SER A 167 -23.20 1.10 -3.55
N LEU A 168 -23.06 1.67 -2.35
CA LEU A 168 -22.78 0.92 -1.12
C LEU A 168 -23.97 0.04 -0.72
N GLN A 169 -25.19 0.59 -0.72
CA GLN A 169 -26.39 -0.20 -0.42
C GLN A 169 -26.59 -1.36 -1.40
N MET A 170 -26.29 -1.18 -2.68
CA MET A 170 -26.36 -2.26 -3.66
C MET A 170 -25.29 -3.34 -3.42
N LYS A 171 -24.07 -2.93 -3.03
CA LYS A 171 -23.00 -3.87 -2.65
C LYS A 171 -23.33 -4.64 -1.38
N GLU A 172 -23.86 -3.98 -0.35
CA GLU A 172 -24.31 -4.64 0.88
C GLU A 172 -25.40 -5.67 0.58
N LYS A 173 -26.38 -5.33 -0.26
CA LYS A 173 -27.41 -6.29 -0.72
C LYS A 173 -26.80 -7.47 -1.48
N GLU A 174 -25.82 -7.22 -2.36
CA GLU A 174 -25.11 -8.29 -3.08
C GLU A 174 -24.31 -9.20 -2.13
N GLU A 175 -23.66 -8.63 -1.11
CA GLU A 175 -22.93 -9.40 -0.10
C GLU A 175 -23.87 -10.25 0.76
N VAL A 176 -25.03 -9.71 1.18
CA VAL A 176 -26.05 -10.47 1.89
C VAL A 176 -26.56 -11.63 1.04
N VAL A 177 -26.81 -11.42 -0.26
CA VAL A 177 -27.22 -12.51 -1.17
C VAL A 177 -26.13 -13.59 -1.26
N LYS A 178 -24.87 -13.21 -1.44
CA LYS A 178 -23.74 -14.16 -1.46
C LYS A 178 -23.57 -14.91 -0.14
N GLU A 179 -23.83 -14.27 1.00
CA GLU A 179 -23.80 -14.91 2.30
C GLU A 179 -24.94 -15.92 2.45
N THR A 180 -26.15 -15.58 2.01
CA THR A 180 -27.27 -16.53 1.98
C THR A 180 -26.99 -17.73 1.07
N GLU A 181 -26.42 -17.51 -0.11
CA GLU A 181 -25.99 -18.59 -1.02
C GLU A 181 -24.96 -19.52 -0.35
N ARG A 182 -23.99 -18.96 0.37
CA ARG A 182 -23.00 -19.75 1.13
C ARG A 182 -23.66 -20.58 2.24
N ILE A 183 -24.63 -20.01 2.95
CA ILE A 183 -25.36 -20.72 4.01
C ILE A 183 -26.20 -21.85 3.42
N GLU A 184 -26.87 -21.61 2.28
CA GLU A 184 -27.63 -22.65 1.57
C GLU A 184 -26.71 -23.77 1.05
N ASP A 185 -25.56 -23.43 0.46
CA ASP A 185 -24.55 -24.41 0.03
C ASP A 185 -24.02 -25.24 1.21
N LEU A 186 -23.78 -24.62 2.36
CA LEU A 186 -23.38 -25.32 3.58
C LEU A 186 -24.48 -26.26 4.06
N ARG A 187 -25.75 -25.82 4.04
CA ARG A 187 -26.90 -26.64 4.41
C ARG A 187 -27.06 -27.85 3.48
N LEU A 188 -26.93 -27.66 2.16
CA LEU A 188 -26.97 -28.76 1.19
C LEU A 188 -25.86 -29.77 1.44
N LYS A 189 -24.63 -29.31 1.69
CA LYS A 189 -23.51 -30.19 2.05
C LYS A 189 -23.73 -30.95 3.36
N GLU A 190 -24.37 -30.32 4.34
CA GLU A 190 -24.72 -30.97 5.60
C GLU A 190 -25.82 -32.04 5.39
N GLU A 191 -26.82 -31.75 4.57
CA GLU A 191 -27.85 -32.74 4.18
C GLU A 191 -27.24 -33.92 3.39
N GLU A 192 -26.30 -33.68 2.49
CA GLU A 192 -25.56 -34.74 1.79
C GLU A 192 -24.74 -35.59 2.76
N LYS A 193 -24.02 -34.97 3.70
CA LYS A 193 -23.29 -35.66 4.76
C LYS A 193 -24.22 -36.56 5.56
N ASN A 194 -25.39 -36.06 5.96
CA ASN A 194 -26.39 -36.81 6.72
C ASN A 194 -26.98 -37.98 5.92
N LYS A 195 -27.23 -37.80 4.62
CA LYS A 195 -27.68 -38.90 3.74
C LYS A 195 -26.61 -39.98 3.59
N VAL A 196 -25.33 -39.58 3.52
CA VAL A 196 -24.21 -40.53 3.45
C VAL A 196 -24.04 -41.28 4.77
N THR A 197 -24.18 -40.61 5.92
CA THR A 197 -24.11 -41.29 7.23
C THR A 197 -25.25 -42.28 7.41
N GLN A 198 -26.49 -41.91 7.05
CA GLN A 198 -27.64 -42.84 7.07
C GLN A 198 -27.39 -44.07 6.19
N LYS A 199 -26.92 -43.89 4.94
CA LYS A 199 -26.57 -45.02 4.06
C LYS A 199 -25.44 -45.89 4.63
N MET A 200 -24.50 -45.29 5.35
CA MET A 200 -23.43 -46.04 6.03
C MET A 200 -23.99 -46.89 7.17
N GLU A 201 -24.88 -46.32 7.98
CA GLU A 201 -25.54 -47.02 9.09
C GLU A 201 -26.44 -48.15 8.57
N GLU A 202 -27.21 -47.92 7.51
CA GLU A 202 -28.00 -48.96 6.83
C GLU A 202 -27.12 -50.11 6.33
N LYS A 203 -25.97 -49.81 5.70
CA LYS A 203 -25.01 -50.84 5.27
C LYS A 203 -24.44 -51.60 6.46
N ARG A 204 -24.06 -50.91 7.54
CA ARG A 204 -23.57 -51.57 8.76
C ARG A 204 -24.62 -52.50 9.37
N LEU A 205 -25.90 -52.11 9.35
CA LEU A 205 -26.99 -52.96 9.83
C LEU A 205 -27.22 -54.16 8.92
N LEU A 206 -27.16 -53.98 7.60
CA LEU A 206 -27.25 -55.09 6.64
C LEU A 206 -26.10 -56.08 6.78
N ASP A 207 -24.88 -55.59 6.96
CA ASP A 207 -23.70 -56.45 7.15
C ASP A 207 -23.79 -57.23 8.47
N LYS A 208 -24.24 -56.59 9.56
CA LYS A 208 -24.53 -57.30 10.82
C LYS A 208 -25.58 -58.39 10.64
N LYS A 209 -26.71 -58.10 9.99
CA LYS A 209 -27.75 -59.10 9.71
C LYS A 209 -27.21 -60.28 8.90
N LYS A 210 -26.41 -60.01 7.85
CA LYS A 210 -25.78 -61.07 7.04
C LYS A 210 -24.80 -61.92 7.87
N GLN A 211 -24.04 -61.29 8.77
CA GLN A 211 -23.16 -62.02 9.68
C GLN A 211 -23.95 -62.91 10.64
N GLU A 212 -25.04 -62.40 11.22
CA GLU A 212 -25.94 -63.17 12.10
C GLU A 212 -26.58 -64.35 11.34
N GLU A 213 -27.12 -64.13 10.14
CA GLU A 213 -27.66 -65.18 9.27
C GLU A 213 -26.59 -66.24 8.92
N HIS A 214 -25.36 -65.81 8.62
CA HIS A 214 -24.27 -66.74 8.33
C HIS A 214 -23.89 -67.56 9.56
N GLN A 215 -23.82 -66.95 10.74
CA GLN A 215 -23.57 -67.66 12.00
C GLN A 215 -24.68 -68.65 12.33
N GLN A 216 -25.94 -68.31 12.08
CA GLN A 216 -27.06 -69.24 12.25
C GLN A 216 -26.93 -70.43 11.30
N ARG A 217 -26.65 -70.20 10.01
CA ARG A 217 -26.41 -71.28 9.05
C ARG A 217 -25.23 -72.17 9.44
N LEU A 218 -24.13 -71.59 9.94
CA LEU A 218 -22.99 -72.37 10.43
C LEU A 218 -23.40 -73.27 11.60
N LYS A 219 -24.16 -72.76 12.57
CA LYS A 219 -24.68 -73.57 13.69
C LYS A 219 -25.61 -74.69 13.22
N GLU A 220 -26.47 -74.43 12.25
CA GLU A 220 -27.35 -75.45 11.65
C GLU A 220 -26.53 -76.54 10.96
N VAL A 221 -25.53 -76.16 10.15
CA VAL A 221 -24.62 -77.10 9.48
C VAL A 221 -23.81 -77.90 10.50
N GLU A 222 -23.25 -77.26 11.53
CA GLU A 222 -22.54 -77.96 12.62
C GLU A 222 -23.46 -78.97 13.32
N SER A 223 -24.72 -78.61 13.58
CA SER A 223 -25.68 -79.52 14.20
C SER A 223 -26.05 -80.70 13.29
N ALA A 224 -26.14 -80.46 11.97
CA ALA A 224 -26.40 -81.51 10.98
C ALA A 224 -25.20 -82.44 10.82
N VAL A 225 -23.97 -81.90 10.82
CA VAL A 225 -22.72 -82.69 10.80
C VAL A 225 -22.64 -83.57 12.05
N ARG A 226 -22.87 -83.03 13.25
CA ARG A 226 -22.88 -83.83 14.49
C ARG A 226 -23.92 -84.94 14.47
N LYS A 227 -25.13 -84.68 13.95
CA LYS A 227 -26.15 -85.72 13.79
C LYS A 227 -25.69 -86.81 12.82
N ALA A 228 -25.14 -86.42 11.68
CA ALA A 228 -24.60 -87.37 10.70
C ALA A 228 -23.41 -88.17 11.27
N GLU A 229 -22.53 -87.57 12.07
CA GLU A 229 -21.44 -88.27 12.76
C GLU A 229 -21.98 -89.32 13.76
N ILE A 230 -23.01 -88.98 14.54
CA ILE A 230 -23.66 -89.92 15.46
C ILE A 230 -24.32 -91.08 14.69
N GLU A 231 -25.01 -90.76 13.59
CA GLU A 231 -25.61 -91.77 12.71
C GLU A 231 -24.54 -92.68 12.11
N LEU A 232 -23.43 -92.14 11.61
CA LEU A 232 -22.30 -92.92 11.10
C LEU A 232 -21.71 -93.82 12.19
N GLN A 233 -21.43 -93.30 13.38
CA GLN A 233 -20.94 -94.11 14.51
C GLN A 233 -21.91 -95.22 14.90
N SER A 234 -23.22 -94.94 14.86
CA SER A 234 -24.25 -95.96 15.13
C SER A 234 -24.21 -97.08 14.08
N ILE A 235 -24.12 -96.72 12.79
CA ILE A 235 -24.04 -97.67 11.68
C ILE A 235 -22.75 -98.49 11.76
N GLU A 236 -21.61 -97.85 12.06
CA GLU A 236 -20.33 -98.53 12.27
C GLU A 236 -20.44 -99.54 13.42
N SER A 237 -21.04 -99.17 14.55
CA SER A 237 -21.24 -100.08 15.68
C SER A 237 -22.18 -101.25 15.34
N GLU A 238 -23.21 -101.03 14.52
CA GLU A 238 -24.10 -102.09 14.03
C GLU A 238 -23.38 -103.02 13.06
N LEU A 239 -22.53 -102.49 12.19
CA LEU A 239 -21.70 -103.28 11.28
C LEU A 239 -20.66 -104.10 12.05
N GLU A 240 -20.02 -103.54 13.08
CA GLU A 240 -19.12 -104.27 13.97
C GLU A 240 -19.83 -105.41 14.69
N LYS A 241 -21.03 -105.17 15.25
CA LYS A 241 -21.86 -106.22 15.87
C LYS A 241 -22.21 -107.31 14.86
N LYS A 242 -22.64 -106.96 13.65
CA LYS A 242 -22.94 -107.93 12.58
C LYS A 242 -21.69 -108.74 12.18
N ASN A 243 -20.53 -108.10 12.11
CA ASN A 243 -19.27 -108.77 11.81
C ASN A 243 -18.83 -109.72 12.94
N LEU A 244 -19.04 -109.35 14.20
CA LEU A 244 -18.80 -110.23 15.35
C LEU A 244 -19.76 -111.42 15.35
N LEU A 245 -21.03 -111.23 15.02
CA LEU A 245 -22.00 -112.32 14.87
C LEU A 245 -21.59 -113.28 13.76
N ARG A 246 -21.25 -112.77 12.57
CA ARG A 246 -20.72 -113.58 11.47
C ARG A 246 -19.46 -114.37 11.87
N LYS A 247 -18.55 -113.76 12.64
CA LYS A 247 -17.37 -114.47 13.17
C LYS A 247 -17.76 -115.61 14.12
N LYS A 248 -18.73 -115.40 15.01
CA LYS A 248 -19.25 -116.45 15.90
C LYS A 248 -19.94 -117.57 15.12
N GLU A 249 -20.77 -117.23 14.13
CA GLU A 249 -21.41 -118.21 13.24
C GLU A 249 -20.36 -119.04 12.47
N LEU A 250 -19.29 -118.41 11.99
CA LEU A 250 -18.18 -119.12 11.36
C LEU A 250 -17.46 -120.05 12.33
N GLN A 251 -17.21 -119.63 13.57
CA GLN A 251 -16.62 -120.48 14.60
C GLN A 251 -17.52 -121.67 14.94
N GLU A 252 -18.83 -121.45 15.11
CA GLU A 252 -19.79 -122.54 15.35
C GLU A 252 -19.84 -123.52 14.17
N LEU A 253 -19.72 -123.04 12.93
CA LEU A 253 -19.64 -123.90 11.74
C LEU A 253 -18.32 -124.68 11.70
N GLU A 254 -17.19 -124.07 12.06
CA GLU A 254 -15.89 -124.74 12.19
C GLU A 254 -15.92 -125.81 13.29
N GLU A 255 -16.53 -125.54 14.45
CA GLU A 255 -16.72 -126.51 15.52
C GLU A 255 -17.61 -127.68 15.07
N LYS A 256 -18.74 -127.39 14.41
CA LYS A 256 -19.60 -128.44 13.83
C LYS A 256 -18.86 -129.26 12.78
N LYS A 257 -18.01 -128.64 11.96
CA LYS A 257 -17.16 -129.33 11.00
C LYS A 257 -16.15 -130.24 11.72
N ALA A 258 -15.49 -129.75 12.77
CA ALA A 258 -14.57 -130.54 13.57
C ALA A 258 -15.27 -131.70 14.30
N GLU A 259 -16.49 -131.51 14.78
CA GLU A 259 -17.32 -132.58 15.35
C GLU A 259 -17.73 -133.61 14.30
N ALA A 260 -18.13 -133.17 13.10
CA ALA A 260 -18.43 -134.05 11.99
C ALA A 260 -17.19 -134.85 11.54
N GLU A 261 -16.01 -134.21 11.50
CA GLU A 261 -14.73 -134.88 11.25
C GLU A 261 -14.38 -135.88 12.35
N ARG A 262 -14.60 -135.56 13.62
CA ARG A 262 -14.44 -136.52 14.74
C ARG A 262 -15.37 -137.71 14.59
N LYS A 263 -16.66 -137.49 14.28
CA LYS A 263 -17.63 -138.56 14.04
C LYS A 263 -17.25 -139.40 12.82
N MET A 264 -16.81 -138.77 11.74
CA MET A 264 -16.29 -139.46 10.55
C MET A 264 -15.07 -140.30 10.90
N ASN A 265 -14.12 -139.79 11.70
CA ASN A 265 -12.94 -140.54 12.11
C ASN A 265 -13.29 -141.71 13.04
N ILE A 266 -14.31 -141.56 13.90
CA ILE A 266 -14.85 -142.67 14.70
C ILE A 266 -15.46 -143.73 13.78
N LEU A 267 -16.29 -143.33 12.81
CA LEU A 267 -16.86 -144.26 11.83
C LEU A 267 -15.79 -144.94 10.97
N LYS A 268 -14.72 -144.23 10.59
CA LYS A 268 -13.57 -144.84 9.91
C LYS A 268 -12.86 -145.85 10.80
N ALA A 269 -12.67 -145.56 12.08
CA ALA A 269 -12.05 -146.50 13.02
C ALA A 269 -12.96 -147.72 13.30
N GLU A 270 -14.29 -147.54 13.31
CA GLU A 270 -15.25 -148.66 13.38
C GLU A 270 -15.23 -149.48 12.09
N GLY A 271 -15.20 -148.83 10.93
CA GLY A 271 -15.02 -149.48 9.63
C GLY A 271 -13.70 -150.23 9.53
N GLU A 272 -12.58 -149.66 9.97
CA GLU A 272 -11.28 -150.34 10.05
C GLU A 272 -11.32 -151.53 11.02
N LYS A 273 -12.10 -151.46 12.10
CA LYS A 273 -12.29 -152.60 13.02
C LYS A 273 -13.10 -153.72 12.37
N GLU A 274 -14.14 -153.39 11.61
CA GLU A 274 -14.90 -154.35 10.80
C GLU A 274 -14.04 -154.91 9.66
N ASP A 275 -13.23 -154.09 8.99
CA ASP A 275 -12.30 -154.49 7.95
C ASP A 275 -11.16 -155.36 8.50
N ILE A 276 -10.67 -155.14 9.73
CA ILE A 276 -9.72 -156.03 10.40
C ILE A 276 -10.38 -157.38 10.72
N GLN A 277 -11.67 -157.39 11.10
CA GLN A 277 -12.43 -158.64 11.25
C GLN A 277 -12.66 -159.34 9.89
N TYR A 278 -12.86 -158.57 8.82
CA TYR A 278 -13.05 -159.07 7.46
C TYR A 278 -11.73 -159.56 6.83
N GLN A 279 -10.61 -158.89 7.10
CA GLN A 279 -9.26 -159.29 6.68
C GLN A 279 -8.75 -160.51 7.45
N GLY A 280 -9.16 -160.72 8.70
CA GLY A 280 -8.96 -161.98 9.42
C GLY A 280 -9.71 -163.17 8.80
N ALA A 281 -10.82 -162.91 8.09
CA ALA A 281 -11.60 -163.91 7.37
C ALA A 281 -11.18 -164.09 5.89
N LEU A 282 -10.36 -163.19 5.33
CA LEU A 282 -9.93 -163.19 3.92
C LEU A 282 -8.48 -163.66 3.69
N LEU A 283 -7.78 -164.12 4.74
CA LEU A 283 -6.45 -164.76 4.64
C LEU A 283 -6.48 -166.22 4.12
N GLU A 284 -7.64 -166.69 3.62
CA GLU A 284 -7.82 -167.98 2.92
C GLU A 284 -8.00 -167.86 1.39
N MET A 285 -7.95 -166.67 0.76
CA MET A 285 -8.05 -166.60 -0.70
C MET A 285 -7.40 -165.35 -1.32
N SER A 286 -6.26 -165.56 -1.98
CA SER A 286 -5.72 -164.89 -3.19
C SER A 286 -5.82 -163.35 -3.30
N ALA A 287 -4.72 -162.60 -3.22
CA ALA A 287 -3.71 -162.30 -4.27
C ALA A 287 -4.08 -161.18 -5.27
N SER A 288 -3.27 -160.09 -5.20
CA SER A 288 -2.91 -159.09 -6.25
C SER A 288 -3.89 -157.93 -6.52
N GLN A 289 -3.58 -156.71 -6.00
CA GLN A 289 -2.87 -155.55 -6.65
C GLN A 289 -3.76 -154.73 -7.61
N ASP A 290 -3.79 -153.39 -7.68
CA ASP A 290 -3.08 -152.28 -7.02
C ASP A 290 -3.78 -150.94 -7.45
N ASN A 291 -3.79 -149.93 -6.55
CA ASN A 291 -3.56 -148.47 -6.77
C ASN A 291 -4.47 -147.63 -7.72
N SER A 292 -4.78 -146.34 -7.50
CA SER A 292 -4.36 -145.29 -6.53
C SER A 292 -5.04 -143.94 -6.89
N GLN A 293 -5.28 -143.08 -5.87
CA GLN A 293 -5.14 -141.58 -5.87
C GLN A 293 -6.08 -140.72 -6.76
N GLU A 294 -6.42 -139.44 -6.50
CA GLU A 294 -6.27 -138.47 -5.40
C GLU A 294 -7.15 -137.23 -5.72
N MET A 295 -7.58 -136.52 -4.67
CA MET A 295 -7.65 -135.06 -4.43
C MET A 295 -7.65 -134.04 -5.60
N THR A 296 -8.49 -132.99 -5.50
CA THR A 296 -8.06 -131.62 -5.11
C THR A 296 -9.19 -130.57 -5.08
N ASP A 297 -9.13 -129.73 -4.04
CA ASP A 297 -9.77 -128.42 -3.84
C ASP A 297 -9.36 -127.37 -4.89
N THR A 298 -10.18 -126.34 -5.16
CA THR A 298 -9.88 -124.91 -4.80
C THR A 298 -10.96 -123.89 -5.21
N PHE A 299 -11.43 -123.15 -4.20
CA PHE A 299 -11.64 -121.68 -4.05
C PHE A 299 -12.15 -120.76 -5.20
N ALA A 300 -13.35 -120.20 -4.93
CA ALA A 300 -13.76 -118.78 -4.85
C ALA A 300 -13.01 -117.65 -5.60
N GLN A 301 -13.78 -116.73 -6.22
CA GLN A 301 -13.82 -115.30 -5.86
C GLN A 301 -14.87 -114.51 -6.65
N ALA A 302 -15.49 -113.53 -5.98
CA ALA A 302 -16.45 -112.56 -6.51
C ALA A 302 -15.78 -111.19 -6.73
N SER A 303 -16.27 -110.36 -7.67
CA SER A 303 -16.34 -108.89 -7.51
C SER A 303 -17.00 -108.12 -8.68
N VAL A 304 -17.95 -107.25 -8.30
CA VAL A 304 -18.13 -105.80 -8.64
C VAL A 304 -18.72 -105.36 -10.00
N MET A 305 -19.77 -104.52 -9.90
CA MET A 305 -20.46 -103.78 -10.98
C MET A 305 -19.80 -102.41 -11.32
N PRO A 306 -19.95 -101.88 -12.55
CA PRO A 306 -19.50 -100.52 -12.90
C PRO A 306 -20.64 -99.46 -12.89
N LYS A 307 -20.29 -98.21 -12.57
CA LYS A 307 -21.16 -97.01 -12.60
C LYS A 307 -21.24 -96.42 -14.02
N THR A 308 -22.42 -95.95 -14.40
CA THR A 308 -22.77 -95.34 -15.70
C THR A 308 -22.16 -93.95 -15.90
N SER A 309 -21.80 -93.62 -17.15
CA SER A 309 -21.10 -92.38 -17.53
C SER A 309 -21.98 -91.43 -18.35
N LEU A 310 -21.70 -90.12 -18.23
CA LEU A 310 -22.38 -88.93 -18.77
C LEU A 310 -22.70 -88.87 -20.28
N LYS A 311 -22.49 -89.94 -21.06
CA LYS A 311 -22.76 -89.97 -22.50
C LYS A 311 -24.25 -90.09 -22.87
N GLU A 312 -25.11 -90.58 -21.97
CA GLU A 312 -26.55 -90.74 -22.26
C GLU A 312 -27.35 -89.44 -22.15
N LYS A 313 -26.82 -88.37 -21.53
CA LYS A 313 -27.55 -87.10 -21.33
C LYS A 313 -27.47 -86.10 -22.50
N LEU A 314 -26.77 -86.45 -23.58
CA LEU A 314 -26.54 -85.56 -24.72
C LEU A 314 -27.36 -85.92 -25.96
N GLN A 315 -28.24 -86.93 -25.89
CA GLN A 315 -28.96 -87.45 -27.04
C GLN A 315 -30.43 -86.97 -27.18
N GLU A 316 -30.83 -85.92 -26.45
CA GLU A 316 -32.21 -85.37 -26.48
C GLU A 316 -32.27 -83.83 -26.53
N LEU A 317 -31.48 -83.19 -27.41
CA LEU A 317 -31.71 -81.78 -27.75
C LEU A 317 -32.26 -81.67 -29.18
N ASP A 318 -33.57 -81.40 -29.28
CA ASP A 318 -34.27 -81.14 -30.54
C ASP A 318 -33.57 -80.03 -31.35
N PHE A 319 -32.95 -80.42 -32.46
CA PHE A 319 -32.19 -79.52 -33.34
C PHE A 319 -33.00 -78.32 -33.85
N GLU A 320 -34.34 -78.44 -33.94
CA GLU A 320 -35.22 -77.35 -34.36
C GLU A 320 -35.37 -76.24 -33.31
N GLN A 321 -35.36 -76.56 -32.02
CA GLN A 321 -35.46 -75.55 -30.95
C GLN A 321 -34.17 -74.74 -30.83
N VAL A 322 -33.01 -75.40 -30.98
CA VAL A 322 -31.69 -74.73 -31.00
C VAL A 322 -31.55 -73.81 -32.21
N LYS A 323 -32.10 -74.21 -33.38
CA LYS A 323 -32.10 -73.39 -34.60
C LYS A 323 -33.03 -72.17 -34.48
N LYS A 324 -34.23 -72.32 -33.91
CA LYS A 324 -35.13 -71.19 -33.65
C LYS A 324 -34.56 -70.23 -32.60
N GLY A 325 -33.96 -70.77 -31.52
CA GLY A 325 -33.30 -69.99 -30.48
C GLY A 325 -32.12 -69.18 -30.99
N SER A 326 -31.25 -69.78 -31.82
CA SER A 326 -30.09 -69.11 -32.41
C SER A 326 -30.48 -68.01 -33.42
N ILE A 327 -31.50 -68.23 -34.25
CA ILE A 327 -32.03 -67.18 -35.16
C ILE A 327 -32.61 -66.00 -34.37
N HIS A 328 -33.32 -66.28 -33.27
CA HIS A 328 -33.88 -65.23 -32.42
C HIS A 328 -32.78 -64.44 -31.70
N PHE A 329 -31.73 -65.11 -31.22
CA PHE A 329 -30.53 -64.47 -30.65
C PHE A 329 -29.80 -63.58 -31.66
N LEU A 330 -29.63 -64.05 -32.91
CA LEU A 330 -29.00 -63.26 -33.98
C LEU A 330 -29.83 -62.01 -34.34
N LYS A 331 -31.15 -62.13 -34.47
CA LYS A 331 -32.04 -60.99 -34.76
C LYS A 331 -32.09 -60.00 -33.60
N SER A 332 -32.15 -60.47 -32.36
CA SER A 332 -32.14 -59.61 -31.17
C SER A 332 -30.78 -58.94 -30.99
N GLY A 333 -29.68 -59.65 -31.24
CA GLY A 333 -28.32 -59.10 -31.22
C GLY A 333 -28.11 -58.01 -32.28
N ALA A 334 -28.59 -58.22 -33.50
CA ALA A 334 -28.50 -57.23 -34.59
C ALA A 334 -29.36 -55.98 -34.32
N LYS A 335 -30.56 -56.12 -33.75
CA LYS A 335 -31.39 -54.96 -33.35
C LYS A 335 -30.79 -54.20 -32.16
N ALA A 336 -30.22 -54.92 -31.19
CA ALA A 336 -29.55 -54.31 -30.04
C ALA A 336 -28.29 -53.54 -30.45
N SER A 337 -27.52 -54.03 -31.43
CA SER A 337 -26.31 -53.35 -31.92
C SER A 337 -26.63 -52.06 -32.69
N VAL A 338 -27.65 -52.05 -33.54
CA VAL A 338 -28.08 -50.85 -34.28
C VAL A 338 -28.60 -49.76 -33.33
N ASN A 339 -29.40 -50.15 -32.33
CA ASN A 339 -29.90 -49.20 -31.33
C ASN A 339 -28.79 -48.71 -30.39
N GLY A 340 -27.83 -49.58 -30.04
CA GLY A 340 -26.62 -49.21 -29.30
C GLY A 340 -25.75 -48.21 -30.08
N PHE A 341 -25.58 -48.41 -31.39
CA PHE A 341 -24.80 -47.53 -32.24
C PHE A 341 -25.46 -46.15 -32.41
N LYS A 342 -26.79 -46.07 -32.54
CA LYS A 342 -27.51 -44.78 -32.57
C LYS A 342 -27.33 -44.01 -31.25
N LYS A 343 -27.52 -44.66 -30.11
CA LYS A 343 -27.28 -44.03 -28.79
C LYS A 343 -25.83 -43.61 -28.59
N ALA A 344 -24.86 -44.41 -29.04
CA ALA A 344 -23.46 -44.06 -28.99
C ALA A 344 -23.14 -42.83 -29.85
N LYS A 345 -23.75 -42.72 -31.04
CA LYS A 345 -23.61 -41.56 -31.92
C LYS A 345 -24.21 -40.30 -31.30
N GLU A 346 -25.42 -40.38 -30.72
CA GLU A 346 -26.06 -39.26 -30.01
C GLU A 346 -25.20 -38.78 -28.83
N MET A 347 -24.70 -39.71 -28.00
CA MET A 347 -23.79 -39.37 -26.90
C MET A 347 -22.48 -38.74 -27.39
N PHE A 348 -21.97 -39.17 -28.55
CA PHE A 348 -20.75 -38.61 -29.13
C PHE A 348 -20.96 -37.20 -29.69
N GLU A 349 -22.10 -36.94 -30.32
CA GLU A 349 -22.49 -35.61 -30.78
C GLU A 349 -22.74 -34.66 -29.61
N GLU A 350 -23.44 -35.11 -28.56
CA GLU A 350 -23.65 -34.33 -27.33
C GLU A 350 -22.31 -34.04 -26.62
N TYR A 351 -21.40 -35.01 -26.58
CA TYR A 351 -20.05 -34.81 -26.05
C TYR A 351 -19.25 -33.78 -26.85
N LYS A 352 -19.30 -33.84 -28.19
CA LYS A 352 -18.69 -32.82 -29.06
C LYS A 352 -19.27 -31.43 -28.79
N TYR A 353 -20.60 -31.33 -28.66
CA TYR A 353 -21.28 -30.06 -28.42
C TYR A 353 -20.89 -29.47 -27.06
N ARG A 354 -20.89 -30.28 -25.99
CA ARG A 354 -20.40 -29.88 -24.66
C ARG A 354 -18.93 -29.44 -24.67
N ARG A 355 -18.09 -30.10 -25.46
CA ARG A 355 -16.67 -29.74 -25.57
C ARG A 355 -16.47 -28.41 -26.32
N ILE A 356 -17.31 -28.12 -27.31
CA ILE A 356 -17.30 -26.84 -28.03
C ILE A 356 -17.82 -25.73 -27.11
N SER A 357 -18.94 -25.93 -26.40
CA SER A 357 -19.48 -24.93 -25.48
C SER A 357 -18.50 -24.61 -24.34
N GLN A 358 -17.84 -25.62 -23.76
CA GLN A 358 -16.80 -25.41 -22.76
C GLN A 358 -15.59 -24.62 -23.29
N LYS A 359 -15.22 -24.81 -24.56
CA LYS A 359 -14.15 -24.02 -25.19
C LYS A 359 -14.59 -22.57 -25.40
N GLU A 360 -15.82 -22.35 -25.84
CA GLU A 360 -16.39 -21.00 -26.00
C GLU A 360 -16.54 -20.27 -24.67
N GLU A 361 -16.98 -20.94 -23.60
CA GLU A 361 -17.05 -20.39 -22.26
C GLU A 361 -15.66 -20.01 -21.72
N LYS A 362 -14.66 -20.87 -21.92
CA LYS A 362 -13.27 -20.56 -21.57
C LYS A 362 -12.74 -19.35 -22.34
N LEU A 363 -13.03 -19.27 -23.65
CA LEU A 363 -12.68 -18.11 -24.47
C LEU A 363 -13.37 -16.83 -24.00
N LYS A 364 -14.66 -16.89 -23.65
CA LYS A 364 -15.40 -15.76 -23.07
C LYS A 364 -14.80 -15.33 -21.73
N HIS A 365 -14.39 -16.27 -20.89
CA HIS A 365 -13.75 -15.97 -19.60
C HIS A 365 -12.39 -15.30 -19.79
N ILE A 366 -11.57 -15.82 -20.71
CA ILE A 366 -10.26 -15.24 -21.07
C ILE A 366 -10.43 -13.83 -21.65
N ASN A 367 -11.39 -13.63 -22.55
CA ASN A 367 -11.66 -12.31 -23.13
C ASN A 367 -12.14 -11.31 -22.07
N LYS A 368 -13.04 -11.72 -21.16
CA LYS A 368 -13.46 -10.87 -20.03
C LYS A 368 -12.29 -10.53 -19.11
N GLN A 369 -11.38 -11.47 -18.86
CA GLN A 369 -10.20 -11.22 -18.05
C GLN A 369 -9.23 -10.25 -18.75
N ALA A 370 -9.01 -10.42 -20.06
CA ALA A 370 -8.21 -9.49 -20.86
C ALA A 370 -8.81 -8.07 -20.89
N GLU A 371 -10.13 -7.93 -20.99
CA GLU A 371 -10.82 -6.62 -20.91
C GLU A 371 -10.66 -5.95 -19.53
N LEU A 372 -10.70 -6.73 -18.45
CA LEU A 372 -10.45 -6.23 -17.09
C LEU A 372 -8.99 -5.79 -16.93
N ASP A 373 -8.04 -6.58 -17.41
CA ASP A 373 -6.62 -6.25 -17.38
C ASP A 373 -6.31 -4.99 -18.20
N GLU A 374 -6.96 -4.81 -19.36
CA GLU A 374 -6.83 -3.59 -20.17
C GLU A 374 -7.39 -2.36 -19.44
N LYS A 375 -8.54 -2.49 -18.75
CA LYS A 375 -9.12 -1.41 -17.93
C LYS A 375 -8.20 -1.05 -16.76
N ILE A 376 -7.63 -2.04 -16.08
CA ILE A 376 -6.66 -1.83 -14.99
C ILE A 376 -5.40 -1.15 -15.53
N ALA A 377 -4.88 -1.58 -16.68
CA ALA A 377 -3.71 -0.97 -17.30
C ALA A 377 -3.97 0.50 -17.69
N LYS A 378 -5.14 0.82 -18.26
CA LYS A 378 -5.54 2.20 -18.56
C LYS A 378 -5.63 3.06 -17.31
N GLN A 379 -6.18 2.54 -16.22
CA GLN A 379 -6.23 3.27 -14.94
C GLN A 379 -4.84 3.49 -14.34
N LYS A 380 -3.97 2.46 -14.34
CA LYS A 380 -2.57 2.60 -13.88
C LYS A 380 -1.80 3.63 -14.69
N MET A 381 -2.00 3.68 -16.01
CA MET A 381 -1.39 4.69 -16.88
C MET A 381 -1.87 6.10 -16.55
N LYS A 382 -3.18 6.30 -16.35
CA LYS A 382 -3.73 7.60 -15.91
C LYS A 382 -3.15 8.05 -14.56
N LEU A 383 -3.08 7.14 -13.59
CA LEU A 383 -2.53 7.41 -12.27
C LEU A 383 -1.02 7.74 -12.32
N MET A 384 -0.27 7.02 -13.16
CA MET A 384 1.14 7.32 -13.45
C MET A 384 1.33 8.69 -14.12
N GLU A 385 0.44 9.08 -15.05
CA GLU A 385 0.47 10.40 -15.67
C GLU A 385 0.13 11.52 -14.67
N GLU A 386 -0.85 11.30 -13.79
CA GLU A 386 -1.20 12.22 -12.71
C GLU A 386 -0.03 12.39 -11.73
N LEU A 387 0.57 11.28 -11.27
CA LEU A 387 1.77 11.31 -10.41
C LEU A 387 2.96 12.01 -11.09
N LYS A 388 3.19 11.78 -12.40
CA LYS A 388 4.23 12.50 -13.15
C LYS A 388 3.93 14.00 -13.25
N LYS A 389 2.67 14.38 -13.44
CA LYS A 389 2.26 15.80 -13.47
C LYS A 389 2.41 16.45 -12.08
N GLU A 390 2.09 15.75 -11.01
CA GLU A 390 2.30 16.22 -9.64
C GLU A 390 3.77 16.36 -9.30
N HIS A 391 4.60 15.34 -9.58
CA HIS A 391 6.06 15.44 -9.39
C HIS A 391 6.67 16.58 -10.21
N LYS A 392 6.21 16.82 -11.44
CA LYS A 392 6.68 17.95 -12.25
C LYS A 392 6.25 19.30 -11.67
N LYS A 393 5.05 19.39 -11.09
CA LYS A 393 4.58 20.60 -10.38
C LYS A 393 5.38 20.83 -9.09
N GLU A 394 5.65 19.77 -8.33
CA GLU A 394 6.42 19.83 -7.09
C GLU A 394 7.89 20.19 -7.35
N ALA A 395 8.51 19.59 -8.37
CA ALA A 395 9.85 19.94 -8.82
C ALA A 395 9.95 21.42 -9.23
N LYS A 396 8.96 21.93 -9.97
CA LYS A 396 8.89 23.37 -10.32
C LYS A 396 8.73 24.26 -9.08
N ARG A 397 7.97 23.84 -8.06
CA ARG A 397 7.84 24.58 -6.79
C ARG A 397 9.17 24.60 -6.03
N LYS A 398 9.85 23.45 -5.93
CA LYS A 398 11.18 23.33 -5.31
C LYS A 398 12.24 24.17 -6.03
N GLU A 399 12.22 24.18 -7.36
CA GLU A 399 13.11 25.02 -8.18
C GLU A 399 12.82 26.52 -7.99
N GLN A 400 11.54 26.91 -7.92
CA GLN A 400 11.14 28.29 -7.61
C GLN A 400 11.57 28.70 -6.20
N GLU A 401 11.43 27.84 -5.20
CA GLU A 401 11.88 28.08 -3.83
C GLU A 401 13.41 28.18 -3.75
N ALA A 402 14.14 27.28 -4.40
CA ALA A 402 15.60 27.34 -4.51
C ALA A 402 16.06 28.64 -5.21
N SER A 403 15.37 29.07 -6.28
CA SER A 403 15.68 30.33 -6.96
C SER A 403 15.40 31.57 -6.08
N LYS A 404 14.35 31.52 -5.24
CA LYS A 404 14.05 32.57 -4.25
C LYS A 404 15.12 32.61 -3.16
N GLN A 405 15.55 31.45 -2.66
CA GLN A 405 16.63 31.34 -1.68
C GLN A 405 17.96 31.86 -2.25
N LEU A 406 18.33 31.50 -3.49
CA LEU A 406 19.51 32.04 -4.17
C LEU A 406 19.42 33.55 -4.38
N ARG A 407 18.25 34.10 -4.71
CA ARG A 407 18.04 35.55 -4.78
C ARG A 407 18.21 36.22 -3.43
N ILE A 408 17.70 35.63 -2.36
CA ILE A 408 17.89 36.13 -0.98
C ILE A 408 19.38 36.06 -0.62
N GLU A 409 20.04 34.94 -0.85
CA GLU A 409 21.46 34.75 -0.55
C GLU A 409 22.35 35.70 -1.37
N SER A 410 22.05 35.93 -2.65
CA SER A 410 22.77 36.91 -3.47
C SER A 410 22.57 38.34 -2.96
N ARG A 411 21.37 38.70 -2.49
CA ARG A 411 21.10 39.99 -1.82
C ARG A 411 21.86 40.09 -0.49
N TYR A 412 21.91 39.03 0.30
CA TYR A 412 22.72 38.98 1.53
C TYR A 412 24.21 39.11 1.22
N ARG A 413 24.75 38.36 0.24
CA ARG A 413 26.15 38.46 -0.19
C ARG A 413 26.48 39.86 -0.74
N ALA A 414 25.58 40.47 -1.50
CA ALA A 414 25.75 41.84 -1.98
C ALA A 414 25.70 42.88 -0.84
N ALA A 415 24.83 42.68 0.15
CA ALA A 415 24.78 43.51 1.35
C ALA A 415 26.03 43.35 2.22
N VAL A 416 26.53 42.12 2.38
CA VAL A 416 27.80 41.83 3.08
C VAL A 416 28.99 42.44 2.34
N LYS A 417 29.05 42.34 1.01
CA LYS A 417 30.09 43.03 0.20
C LYS A 417 29.99 44.55 0.31
N ARG A 418 28.78 45.13 0.35
CA ARG A 418 28.58 46.58 0.57
C ARG A 418 28.92 47.02 2.00
N LYS A 419 28.70 46.17 3.01
CA LYS A 419 29.12 46.43 4.40
C LYS A 419 30.63 46.20 4.60
N GLY A 420 31.24 45.27 3.87
CA GLY A 420 32.69 45.05 3.83
C GLY A 420 33.47 46.14 3.09
N GLY A 421 32.81 46.90 2.19
CA GLY A 421 33.39 48.05 1.49
C GLY A 421 33.45 49.35 2.31
N ARG A 422 33.07 49.33 3.60
CA ARG A 422 33.16 50.48 4.52
C ARG A 422 33.92 50.16 5.81
N TYR A 423 34.86 49.24 5.77
CA TYR A 423 35.98 49.31 6.68
C TYR A 423 37.08 50.10 5.96
N PRO A 424 37.64 51.17 6.55
CA PRO A 424 38.87 51.73 6.01
C PRO A 424 39.93 50.62 6.15
N MET A 425 40.21 49.93 5.05
CA MET A 425 41.46 49.19 4.92
C MET A 425 42.56 50.22 5.12
N TYR A 426 43.18 50.20 6.31
CA TYR A 426 44.46 50.84 6.56
C TYR A 426 45.50 50.15 5.68
N ASN A 427 45.53 50.54 4.42
CA ASN A 427 46.61 50.28 3.50
C ASN A 427 47.89 50.90 4.11
N ASN A 428 48.92 50.07 4.32
CA ASN A 428 50.31 50.44 4.61
C ASN A 428 50.63 51.17 5.92
N GLY A 429 49.74 51.19 6.92
CA GLY A 429 49.98 51.88 8.20
C GLY A 429 50.45 51.02 9.38
N SER A 430 50.17 49.73 9.40
CA SER A 430 50.36 48.89 10.60
C SER A 430 51.83 48.63 10.95
N LEU A 431 52.70 48.45 9.95
CA LEU A 431 54.14 48.28 10.18
C LEU A 431 54.79 49.55 10.74
N LYS A 432 54.38 50.74 10.26
CA LYS A 432 54.90 52.01 10.78
C LYS A 432 54.45 52.29 12.21
N PHE A 433 53.24 51.86 12.57
CA PHE A 433 52.73 52.00 13.93
C PHE A 433 53.45 51.06 14.90
N ILE A 434 53.67 49.80 14.50
CA ILE A 434 54.45 48.84 15.30
C ILE A 434 55.89 49.31 15.44
N PHE A 435 56.55 49.73 14.36
CA PHE A 435 57.90 50.30 14.43
C PHE A 435 57.94 51.56 15.30
N GLY A 436 56.97 52.47 15.17
CA GLY A 436 56.90 53.68 15.99
C GLY A 436 56.84 53.38 17.48
N ILE A 437 56.02 52.40 17.88
CA ILE A 437 55.93 51.98 19.28
C ILE A 437 57.25 51.39 19.76
N VAL A 438 57.87 50.49 18.98
CA VAL A 438 59.14 49.86 19.32
C VAL A 438 60.27 50.89 19.45
N THR A 439 60.34 51.87 18.55
CA THR A 439 61.36 52.92 18.61
C THR A 439 61.18 53.81 19.84
N ILE A 440 59.93 54.14 20.21
CA ILE A 440 59.63 54.94 21.40
C ILE A 440 60.00 54.19 22.68
N THR A 441 59.72 52.88 22.77
CA THR A 441 60.12 52.08 23.93
C THR A 441 61.64 51.95 24.04
N VAL A 442 62.36 51.75 22.94
CA VAL A 442 63.83 51.69 22.95
C VAL A 442 64.45 53.02 23.40
N ILE A 443 63.94 54.15 22.91
CA ILE A 443 64.40 55.48 23.34
C ILE A 443 64.09 55.70 24.83
N GLY A 444 62.89 55.32 25.29
CA GLY A 444 62.50 55.40 26.70
C GLY A 444 63.44 54.60 27.61
N ILE A 445 63.78 53.36 27.24
CA ILE A 445 64.73 52.51 27.98
C ILE A 445 66.15 53.11 27.95
N GLY A 446 66.59 53.62 26.80
CA GLY A 446 67.88 54.30 26.67
C GLY A 446 68.01 55.53 27.56
N CYS A 447 66.95 56.33 27.69
CA CYS A 447 66.91 57.46 28.62
C CYS A 447 66.98 57.03 30.09
N ILE A 448 66.35 55.90 30.46
CA ILE A 448 66.42 55.36 31.84
C ILE A 448 67.85 54.94 32.19
N TYR A 449 68.58 54.29 31.27
CA TYR A 449 69.98 53.90 31.48
C TYR A 449 70.94 55.09 31.44
N TYR A 450 70.79 56.01 30.47
CA TYR A 450 71.73 57.12 30.27
C TYR A 450 71.67 58.17 31.39
N PHE A 451 70.49 58.43 31.94
CA PHE A 451 70.30 59.41 33.02
C PHE A 451 70.30 58.78 34.43
N ASP A 452 70.59 57.48 34.54
CA ASP A 452 70.60 56.67 35.77
C ASP A 452 69.45 57.02 36.75
N MET A 453 68.24 57.14 36.19
CA MET A 453 67.04 57.59 36.91
C MET A 453 66.53 56.57 37.94
N GLY A 454 67.11 55.35 37.96
CA GLY A 454 66.78 54.29 38.92
C GLY A 454 67.11 54.65 40.38
N SER A 455 68.03 55.58 40.61
CA SER A 455 68.37 56.05 41.97
C SER A 455 67.30 56.95 42.61
N LYS A 456 66.45 57.61 41.80
CA LYS A 456 65.40 58.53 42.27
C LYS A 456 64.00 57.93 42.34
N TYR A 457 63.71 56.90 41.53
CA TYR A 457 62.40 56.26 41.49
C TYR A 457 62.56 54.73 41.55
N PRO A 458 62.25 54.08 42.68
CA PRO A 458 62.53 52.65 42.88
C PRO A 458 61.81 51.73 41.89
N VAL A 459 60.66 52.14 41.35
CA VAL A 459 59.91 51.39 40.31
C VAL A 459 60.71 51.23 39.01
N LEU A 460 61.63 52.15 38.71
CA LEU A 460 62.51 52.07 37.53
C LEU A 460 63.69 51.12 37.74
N ASN A 461 64.10 50.87 38.99
CA ASN A 461 65.13 49.87 39.30
C ASN A 461 64.62 48.44 39.10
N ASP A 462 63.36 48.16 39.43
CA ASP A 462 62.75 46.86 39.14
C ASP A 462 62.67 46.63 37.63
N LEU A 463 62.34 47.67 36.85
CA LEU A 463 62.30 47.60 35.39
C LEU A 463 63.70 47.43 34.78
N LYS A 464 64.73 48.11 35.32
CA LYS A 464 66.15 47.95 34.97
C LYS A 464 66.62 46.51 35.24
N ASN A 465 66.32 45.96 36.41
CA ASN A 465 66.67 44.58 36.79
C ASN A 465 65.97 43.53 35.91
N THR A 466 64.71 43.76 35.55
CA THR A 466 63.97 42.85 34.65
C THR A 466 64.54 42.87 33.23
N ILE A 467 65.02 44.03 32.77
CA ILE A 467 65.68 44.19 31.48
C ILE A 467 67.08 43.57 31.49
N ASP A 468 67.87 43.78 32.55
CA ASP A 468 69.19 43.14 32.73
C ASP A 468 69.05 41.60 32.76
N GLN A 469 68.01 41.05 33.39
CA GLN A 469 67.70 39.61 33.33
C GLN A 469 67.27 39.09 31.96
N PHE A 470 66.79 39.97 31.08
CA PHE A 470 66.35 39.59 29.73
C PHE A 470 67.48 39.72 28.68
N ILE A 471 68.52 40.51 29.00
CA ILE A 471 69.68 40.78 28.14
C ILE A 471 70.89 39.91 28.51
N SER A 472 71.02 39.46 29.78
CA SER A 472 71.90 38.35 30.19
C SER A 472 71.34 37.02 29.71
#